data_AF-A0AAD4S7F5-F1
#
_entry.id   AF-A0AAD4S7F5-F1
#
_cell.length_a   1.000
_cell.length_b   1.000
_cell.length_c   1.000
_cell.angle_alpha   90.00
_cell.angle_beta   90.00
_cell.angle_gamma   90.00
#
_symmetry.space_group_name_H-M   'P 1'
#
loop_
_entity.id
_entity.type
_entity.pdbx_description
1 polymer ?
#
loop_
_entity_poly.entity_id
_entity_poly.type
_entity_poly.pdbx_seq_one_letter_code
_entity_poly.pdbx_strand_id
1 'polypeptide(L)' 'TTVDLQGLLADTMKQLKSVEISGLQGSDNELEFIEIMMKNSIVLEKMVLMRQYRSRIEKFCEKVENLPSACSSMRNYFYL' A
#
# COMPACT_ATOMS: atom_id res chain seq x y z
N THR A 1 14.84 -22.35 -16.57
CA THR A 1 13.96 -22.46 -15.39
C THR A 1 13.06 -21.24 -15.39
N THR A 2 11.78 -21.40 -15.74
CA THR A 2 10.80 -20.31 -15.67
C THR A 2 10.48 -20.08 -14.20
N VAL A 3 10.99 -18.98 -13.64
CA VAL A 3 10.62 -18.57 -12.28
C VAL A 3 9.14 -18.26 -12.29
N ASP A 4 8.37 -18.95 -11.43
CA ASP A 4 6.97 -18.61 -11.19
C ASP A 4 6.90 -17.29 -10.42
N LEU A 5 6.85 -16.19 -11.17
CA LEU A 5 6.79 -14.83 -10.64
C LEU A 5 5.54 -14.60 -9.80
N GLN A 6 4.45 -15.30 -10.09
CA GLN A 6 3.18 -15.15 -9.40
C GLN A 6 3.23 -15.78 -8.00
N GLY A 7 3.76 -17.00 -7.90
CA GLY A 7 4.01 -17.65 -6.61
C GLY A 7 4.97 -16.84 -5.73
N LEU A 8 6.06 -16.34 -6.32
CA LEU A 8 7.05 -15.54 -5.61
C LEU A 8 6.47 -14.23 -5.05
N LEU A 9 5.62 -13.55 -5.82
CA LEU A 9 4.95 -12.33 -5.37
C LEU A 9 3.99 -12.61 -4.21
N ALA A 10 3.20 -13.69 -4.30
CA ALA A 10 2.27 -14.07 -3.25
C ALA A 10 3.00 -14.37 -1.93
N ASP A 11 4.13 -15.07 -1.99
CA ASP A 11 4.92 -15.38 -0.79
C ASP A 11 5.63 -14.14 -0.24
N THR A 12 6.07 -13.22 -1.11
CA THR A 12 6.63 -11.92 -0.69
C THR A 12 5.59 -11.10 0.06
N MET A 13 4.35 -11.01 -0.45
CA MET A 13 3.27 -10.26 0.19
C MET A 13 2.92 -10.80 1.58
N LYS A 14 2.91 -12.13 1.76
CA LYS A 14 2.65 -12.75 3.07
C LYS A 14 3.70 -12.42 4.15
N GLN A 15 4.88 -11.96 3.75
CA GLN A 15 5.98 -11.63 4.67
C GLN A 15 6.19 -10.12 4.83
N LEU A 16 5.47 -9.31 4.06
CA LEU A 16 5.66 -7.86 3.99
C LEU A 16 5.11 -7.19 5.26
N LYS A 17 5.99 -6.76 6.15
CA LYS A 17 5.62 -6.12 7.43
C LYS A 17 5.47 -4.60 7.37
N SER A 18 6.27 -3.95 6.53
CA SER A 18 6.22 -2.50 6.38
C SER A 18 6.58 -2.07 4.97
N VAL A 19 5.90 -1.02 4.49
CA VAL A 19 6.11 -0.40 3.19
C VAL A 19 6.16 1.11 3.35
N GLU A 20 7.06 1.74 2.59
CA GLU A 20 7.12 3.19 2.42
C GLU A 20 7.01 3.52 0.93
N ILE A 21 6.08 4.41 0.58
CA ILE A 21 5.89 4.91 -0.78
C ILE A 21 6.00 6.42 -0.73
N SER A 22 6.92 6.95 -1.53
CA SER A 22 7.13 8.39 -1.67
C SER A 22 6.77 8.87 -3.07
N GLY A 23 6.39 10.14 -3.18
CA GLY A 23 6.10 10.77 -4.46
C GLY A 23 4.69 10.49 -4.99
N LEU A 24 3.73 10.19 -4.09
CA LEU A 24 2.34 9.93 -4.49
C LEU A 24 1.70 11.16 -5.14
N GLN A 25 1.04 10.95 -6.28
CA GLN A 25 0.32 11.99 -7.01
C GLN A 25 -1.19 11.97 -6.73
N GLY A 26 -1.70 10.87 -6.17
CA GLY A 26 -3.12 10.69 -5.84
C GLY A 26 -3.96 10.14 -6.99
N SER A 27 -3.33 9.42 -7.93
CA SER A 27 -3.98 8.76 -9.07
C SER A 27 -4.73 7.49 -8.65
N ASP A 28 -5.72 7.08 -9.44
CA ASP A 28 -6.49 5.85 -9.17
C ASP A 28 -5.61 4.59 -9.26
N ASN A 29 -4.57 4.58 -10.11
CA ASN A 29 -3.63 3.48 -10.22
C ASN A 29 -2.79 3.29 -8.94
N GLU A 30 -2.37 4.40 -8.32
CA GLU A 30 -1.66 4.36 -7.03
C GLU A 30 -2.58 3.82 -5.92
N LEU A 31 -3.88 4.18 -5.98
CA LEU A 31 -4.87 3.71 -5.02
C LEU A 31 -5.10 2.21 -5.15
N GLU A 32 -5.27 1.71 -6.38
CA GLU A 32 -5.42 0.28 -6.67
C GLU A 32 -4.19 -0.51 -6.20
N PHE A 33 -2.99 0.03 -6.42
CA PHE A 33 -1.76 -0.60 -5.94
C PHE A 33 -1.71 -0.71 -4.41
N ILE A 34 -2.08 0.36 -3.69
CA ILE A 34 -2.17 0.35 -2.23
C ILE A 34 -3.19 -0.68 -1.74
N GLU A 35 -4.37 -0.73 -2.38
CA GLU A 35 -5.42 -1.70 -2.06
C GLU A 35 -4.92 -3.15 -2.22
N ILE A 36 -4.22 -3.45 -3.31
CA ILE A 36 -3.62 -4.77 -3.53
C ILE A 36 -2.66 -5.13 -2.40
N MET A 37 -1.78 -4.22 -1.99
CA MET A 37 -0.85 -4.49 -0.89
C MET A 37 -1.59 -4.74 0.44
N MET A 38 -2.56 -3.90 0.78
CA MET A 38 -3.35 -4.03 2.02
C MET A 38 -4.14 -5.34 2.07
N LYS A 39 -4.70 -5.78 0.93
CA LYS A 39 -5.47 -7.03 0.83
C LYS A 39 -4.62 -8.30 0.85
N ASN A 40 -3.40 -8.25 0.31
CA ASN A 40 -2.58 -9.46 0.15
C ASN A 40 -1.54 -9.65 1.27
N SER A 41 -1.23 -8.58 2.01
CA SER A 41 -0.17 -8.61 3.02
C SER A 41 -0.72 -8.80 4.43
N ILE A 42 -0.89 -10.06 4.83
CA ILE A 42 -1.49 -10.44 6.12
C ILE A 42 -0.70 -9.99 7.36
N VAL A 43 0.60 -9.69 7.21
CA VAL A 43 1.49 -9.24 8.30
C VAL A 43 1.90 -7.77 8.16
N LEU A 44 1.28 -7.01 7.25
CA LEU A 44 1.62 -5.62 7.01
C LEU A 44 1.09 -4.76 8.16
N GLU A 45 1.99 -4.36 9.06
CA GLU A 45 1.65 -3.58 10.25
C GLU A 45 1.76 -2.07 10.00
N LYS A 46 2.61 -1.66 9.06
CA LYS A 46 2.93 -0.23 8.86
C LYS A 46 3.04 0.12 7.38
N MET A 47 2.21 1.06 6.94
CA MET A 47 2.30 1.68 5.62
C MET A 47 2.56 3.18 5.76
N VAL A 48 3.61 3.67 5.11
CA VAL A 48 3.97 5.09 5.07
C VAL A 48 3.75 5.62 3.66
N LEU A 49 2.97 6.69 3.54
CA LEU A 49 2.55 7.27 2.28
C LEU A 49 2.94 8.75 2.25
N MET A 50 3.88 9.11 1.39
CA MET A 50 4.40 10.47 1.28
C MET A 50 4.00 11.08 -0.06
N ARG A 51 3.37 12.25 -0.02
CA ARG A 51 2.93 12.94 -1.22
C ARG A 51 4.09 13.51 -2.02
N GLN A 52 3.89 13.69 -3.33
CA GLN A 52 4.78 14.53 -4.12
C GLN A 52 4.58 16.01 -3.77
N TYR A 53 5.64 16.80 -3.84
CA TYR A 53 5.54 18.25 -3.63
C TYR A 53 4.49 18.87 -4.57
N ARG A 54 3.49 19.55 -4.00
CA ARG A 54 2.33 20.21 -4.66
C ARG A 54 1.14 19.33 -5.07
N SER A 55 1.16 18.01 -4.83
CA SER A 55 -0.03 17.18 -5.09
C SER A 55 -1.10 17.40 -4.02
N ARG A 56 -2.37 17.56 -4.42
CA ARG A 56 -3.53 17.58 -3.52
C ARG A 56 -4.13 16.18 -3.44
N ILE A 57 -3.79 15.44 -2.38
CA ILE A 57 -4.13 14.02 -2.23
C ILE A 57 -5.04 13.74 -1.03
N GLU A 58 -5.70 14.76 -0.46
CA GLU A 58 -6.52 14.62 0.75
C GLU A 58 -7.64 13.59 0.56
N LYS A 59 -8.36 13.68 -0.56
CA LYS A 59 -9.41 12.69 -0.92
C LYS A 59 -8.83 11.30 -1.17
N PHE A 60 -7.60 11.22 -1.67
CA PHE A 60 -6.92 9.95 -1.89
C PHE A 60 -6.58 9.30 -0.55
N CYS A 61 -6.05 10.06 0.42
CA CYS A 61 -5.77 9.57 1.76
C CYS A 61 -7.04 9.10 2.47
N GLU A 62 -8.14 9.86 2.36
CA GLU A 62 -9.45 9.44 2.88
C GLU A 62 -9.90 8.10 2.26
N LYS A 63 -9.75 7.92 0.94
CA LYS A 63 -10.04 6.63 0.30
C LYS A 63 -9.17 5.51 0.86
N VAL A 64 -7.86 5.75 1.02
CA VAL A 64 -6.92 4.77 1.57
C VAL A 64 -7.29 4.35 2.99
N GLU A 65 -7.69 5.28 3.86
CA GLU A 65 -8.13 4.95 5.23
C GLU A 65 -9.36 4.04 5.27
N ASN A 66 -10.22 4.12 4.25
CA ASN A 66 -11.43 3.31 4.14
C ASN A 66 -11.20 1.97 3.42
N LEU A 67 -10.00 1.67 2.96
CA LEU A 67 -9.71 0.40 2.30
C LEU A 67 -9.67 -0.76 3.31
N PRO A 68 -10.19 -1.94 2.94
CA PRO A 68 -10.04 -3.13 3.77
C PRO A 68 -8.58 -3.58 3.81
N SER A 69 -8.11 -3.97 5.00
CA SER A 69 -6.79 -4.56 5.21
C SER A 69 -6.93 -6.02 5.64
N ALA A 70 -6.02 -6.87 5.17
CA ALA A 70 -5.89 -8.24 5.65
C ALA A 70 -5.22 -8.32 7.04
N CYS A 71 -4.56 -7.24 7.47
CA CYS A 71 -3.91 -7.13 8.77
C CYS A 71 -4.66 -6.15 9.67
N SER A 72 -5.25 -6.64 10.77
CA SER A 72 -6.07 -5.84 11.68
C SER A 72 -5.28 -4.84 12.53
N SER A 73 -3.97 -5.05 12.69
CA SER A 73 -3.06 -4.13 13.40
C SER A 73 -2.43 -3.08 12.49
N MET A 74 -2.73 -3.10 11.18
CA MET A 74 -2.15 -2.21 10.19
C MET A 74 -2.46 -0.74 10.50
N ARG A 75 -1.45 0.12 10.33
CA ARG A 75 -1.57 1.57 10.46
C ARG A 75 -1.02 2.27 9.22
N ASN A 76 -1.79 3.24 8.72
CA ASN A 76 -1.36 4.17 7.68
C ASN A 76 -0.77 5.43 8.30
N TYR A 77 0.33 5.91 7.75
CA TYR A 77 0.98 7.16 8.12
C TYR A 77 1.11 8.04 6.89
N PHE A 78 0.42 9.18 6.89
CA PHE A 78 0.42 10.10 5.76
C PHE A 78 1.38 11.28 6.03
N TYR A 79 2.31 11.51 5.12
CA TYR A 79 3.14 12.69 5.08
C TYR A 79 2.69 13.55 3.91
N LEU A 80 1.81 14.50 4.25
CA LEU A 80 1.26 15.49 3.34
C LEU A 80 2.16 16.73 3.37
#